data_AF-A0AAE8MBM8-F1
#
_entry.id   AF-A0AAE8MBM8-F1
#
_cell.length_a   1.000
_cell.length_b   1.000
_cell.length_c   1.000
_cell.angle_alpha   90.00
_cell.angle_beta   90.00
_cell.angle_gamma   90.00
#
_symmetry.space_group_name_H-M   'P 1'
#
loop_
_entity.id
_entity.type
_entity.pdbx_description
1 polymer ?
#
loop_
_entity_poly.entity_id
_entity_poly.type
_entity_poly.pdbx_seq_one_letter_code
_entity_poly.pdbx_strand_id
1 'polypeptide(L)'
;MAYQYKPLSNPTDEIRLLKLEPGQRKDSIAFSLDVINTPTDSHPQQNGGRMVATPAEPLPDGWVSAETMSKRVLYERTDTGETSWENPNASMVAQPAPLHDSSVSTASVKFEALSYTWGAPGVTERAVVKDPISPANDTLILEIGKNLAAALRHLRKNGAPRTLWVDAICINQNDNDEKSKQVARMSSIYQNTYRVVVWLGPPSDGGDEFMTILRYLGEQEPEWYWSEVRLPYNGDDWAAISALFKRPYFARLWIMQEILLSSRETVVYCGFSEIPWQVLLWAIVCLVTKEWTPCG
;
A
#
# COMPACT_ATOMS: atom_id res chain seq x y z
N MET A 1 -14.56 19.63 20.56
CA MET A 1 -13.92 18.73 21.55
C MET A 1 -12.85 17.90 20.86
N ALA A 2 -11.85 17.40 21.58
CA ALA A 2 -10.90 16.44 21.01
C ALA A 2 -11.63 15.12 20.73
N TYR A 3 -11.41 14.53 19.55
CA TYR A 3 -11.96 13.24 19.20
C TYR A 3 -11.33 12.15 20.08
N GLN A 4 -12.17 11.24 20.57
CA GLN A 4 -11.76 10.07 21.34
C GLN A 4 -12.13 8.81 20.56
N TYR A 5 -11.18 7.90 20.43
CA TYR A 5 -11.38 6.64 19.71
C TYR A 5 -12.34 5.74 20.49
N LYS A 6 -13.37 5.23 19.79
CA LYS A 6 -14.15 4.09 20.26
C LYS A 6 -13.27 2.84 20.12
N PRO A 7 -13.03 2.07 21.20
CA PRO A 7 -12.22 0.85 21.12
C PRO A 7 -12.77 -0.13 20.08
N LEU A 8 -11.89 -0.87 19.41
CA LEU A 8 -12.30 -2.01 18.59
C LEU A 8 -12.76 -3.13 19.52
N SER A 9 -13.87 -3.78 19.19
CA SER A 9 -14.38 -4.92 19.96
C SER A 9 -13.49 -6.13 19.75
N ASN A 10 -12.97 -6.29 18.52
CA ASN A 10 -12.03 -7.34 18.15
C ASN A 10 -10.90 -6.76 17.29
N PRO A 11 -9.82 -6.23 17.88
CA PRO A 11 -8.73 -5.59 17.13
C PRO A 11 -7.94 -6.53 16.21
N THR A 12 -8.12 -7.85 16.31
CA THR A 12 -7.50 -8.83 15.40
C THR A 12 -8.28 -9.07 14.12
N ASP A 13 -9.57 -8.72 14.08
CA ASP A 13 -10.43 -8.87 12.90
C ASP A 13 -11.05 -7.54 12.44
N GLU A 14 -11.15 -6.55 13.31
CA GLU A 14 -11.75 -5.26 12.99
C GLU A 14 -10.71 -4.22 12.57
N ILE A 15 -11.05 -3.39 11.60
CA ILE A 15 -10.29 -2.18 11.25
C ILE A 15 -11.23 -0.98 11.17
N ARG A 16 -10.70 0.22 11.36
CA ARG A 16 -11.43 1.45 11.04
C ARG A 16 -11.16 1.84 9.59
N LEU A 17 -12.18 2.36 8.92
CA LEU A 17 -12.06 3.00 7.63
C LEU A 17 -12.47 4.46 7.76
N LEU A 18 -11.63 5.33 7.23
CA LEU A 18 -11.92 6.75 7.06
C LEU A 18 -12.81 6.93 5.84
N LYS A 19 -13.96 7.58 6.01
CA LYS A 19 -14.81 8.02 4.92
C LYS A 19 -14.65 9.52 4.73
N LEU A 20 -13.78 9.90 3.81
CA LEU A 20 -13.45 11.29 3.51
C LEU A 20 -14.63 11.98 2.84
N GLU A 21 -15.08 13.10 3.37
CA GLU A 21 -16.17 13.88 2.79
C GLU A 21 -15.73 14.59 1.50
N PRO A 22 -16.63 14.73 0.51
CA PRO A 22 -16.37 15.54 -0.68
C PRO A 22 -16.29 17.03 -0.32
N GLY A 23 -15.68 17.83 -1.19
CA GLY A 23 -15.47 19.26 -0.94
C GLY A 23 -14.35 19.85 -1.78
N GLN A 24 -14.18 21.17 -1.69
CA GLN A 24 -13.16 21.94 -2.38
C GLN A 24 -11.83 21.94 -1.62
N ARG A 25 -10.75 22.35 -2.30
CA ARG A 25 -9.37 22.34 -1.78
C ARG A 25 -9.18 23.13 -0.47
N LYS A 26 -9.90 24.25 -0.34
CA LYS A 26 -9.81 25.15 0.81
C LYS A 26 -10.71 24.73 1.97
N ASP A 27 -11.62 23.78 1.75
CA ASP A 27 -12.55 23.35 2.77
C ASP A 27 -11.80 22.53 3.83
N SER A 28 -12.20 22.73 5.08
CA SER A 28 -11.74 21.93 6.22
C SER A 28 -11.85 20.44 5.92
N ILE A 29 -10.92 19.67 6.46
CA ILE A 29 -10.96 18.21 6.33
C ILE A 29 -12.05 17.69 7.24
N ALA A 30 -12.99 16.94 6.68
CA ALA A 30 -14.04 16.26 7.42
C ALA A 30 -14.15 14.81 6.96
N PHE A 31 -14.36 13.90 7.90
CA PHE A 31 -14.56 12.48 7.63
C PHE A 31 -15.35 11.80 8.74
N SER A 32 -15.91 10.63 8.48
CA SER A 32 -16.39 9.70 9.51
C SER A 32 -15.47 8.49 9.62
N LEU A 33 -15.57 7.76 10.72
CA LEU A 33 -14.87 6.49 10.93
C LEU A 33 -15.88 5.37 11.09
N ASP A 34 -15.80 4.39 10.19
CA ASP A 34 -16.63 3.19 10.21
C ASP A 34 -15.76 1.99 10.63
N VAL A 35 -16.27 1.13 11.50
CA VAL A 35 -15.60 -0.12 11.88
C VAL A 35 -16.11 -1.24 10.97
N ILE A 36 -15.20 -1.98 10.36
CA ILE A 36 -15.53 -3.16 9.55
C ILE A 36 -14.77 -4.39 10.02
N ASN A 37 -15.38 -5.55 9.83
CA ASN A 37 -14.69 -6.83 9.98
C ASN A 37 -13.93 -7.16 8.70
N THR A 38 -12.65 -7.45 8.87
CA THR A 38 -11.72 -7.92 7.86
C THR A 38 -10.97 -9.09 8.49
N PRO A 39 -11.62 -10.27 8.59
CA PRO A 39 -10.98 -11.44 9.17
C PRO A 39 -9.62 -11.61 8.51
N THR A 40 -8.60 -11.85 9.33
CA THR A 40 -7.31 -12.24 8.75
C THR A 40 -7.58 -13.57 8.06
N ASP A 41 -7.44 -13.64 6.73
CA ASP A 41 -7.53 -14.92 6.02
C ASP A 41 -6.66 -15.91 6.79
N SER A 42 -7.31 -16.87 7.44
CA SER A 42 -6.64 -17.91 8.17
C SER A 42 -5.99 -18.82 7.15
N HIS A 43 -4.82 -18.43 6.63
CA HIS A 43 -3.81 -19.43 6.41
C HIS A 43 -3.54 -20.05 7.78
N PRO A 44 -3.64 -21.39 7.90
CA PRO A 44 -3.69 -22.06 9.18
C PRO A 44 -2.49 -21.62 10.02
N GLN A 45 -2.77 -20.89 11.11
CA GLN A 45 -1.86 -20.78 12.23
C GLN A 45 -1.65 -22.21 12.73
N GLN A 46 -0.59 -22.87 12.27
CA GLN A 46 -0.02 -23.94 13.08
C GLN A 46 0.57 -23.26 14.31
N ASN A 47 -0.27 -23.16 15.34
CA ASN A 47 0.13 -22.85 16.70
C ASN A 47 1.33 -23.70 17.08
N GLY A 48 2.28 -23.10 17.78
CA GLY A 48 3.38 -23.76 18.48
C GLY A 48 2.90 -24.65 19.64
N GLY A 49 1.98 -25.57 19.36
CA GLY A 49 1.77 -26.76 20.16
C GLY A 49 2.94 -27.69 19.88
N ARG A 50 3.65 -28.07 20.93
CA ARG A 50 4.67 -29.13 20.92
C ARG A 50 4.06 -30.39 20.31
N MET A 51 4.25 -30.59 19.01
CA MET A 51 3.84 -31.75 18.25
C MET A 51 5.09 -32.40 17.65
N VAL A 52 5.16 -33.71 17.84
CA VAL A 52 6.22 -34.61 17.41
C VAL A 52 6.47 -34.43 15.91
N ALA A 53 7.73 -34.25 15.53
CA ALA A 53 8.15 -34.14 14.14
C ALA A 53 7.71 -35.37 13.34
N THR A 54 6.78 -35.20 12.41
CA THR A 54 6.69 -36.07 11.23
C THR A 54 7.73 -35.58 10.22
N PRO A 55 8.52 -36.47 9.60
CA PRO A 55 9.56 -36.07 8.66
C PRO A 55 8.94 -35.40 7.43
N ALA A 56 9.44 -34.23 7.04
CA ALA A 56 9.15 -33.65 5.74
C ALA A 56 9.58 -34.65 4.66
N GLU A 57 8.69 -34.95 3.70
CA GLU A 57 9.05 -35.79 2.55
C GLU A 57 10.23 -35.14 1.80
N PRO A 58 11.28 -35.90 1.45
CA PRO A 58 12.38 -35.37 0.68
C PRO A 58 11.89 -34.94 -0.71
N LEU A 59 12.41 -33.81 -1.19
CA LEU A 59 12.14 -33.32 -2.55
C LEU A 59 12.70 -34.31 -3.59
N PRO A 60 12.14 -34.34 -4.81
CA PRO A 60 12.70 -35.14 -5.90
C PRO A 60 14.15 -34.74 -6.19
N ASP A 61 14.97 -35.68 -6.66
CA ASP A 61 16.37 -35.44 -6.99
C ASP A 61 16.52 -34.23 -7.95
N GLY A 62 17.39 -33.29 -7.58
CA GLY A 62 17.64 -32.06 -8.34
C GLY A 62 16.75 -30.87 -7.95
N TRP A 63 15.83 -31.01 -6.99
CA TRP A 63 15.04 -29.90 -6.46
C TRP A 63 15.53 -29.44 -5.09
N VAL A 64 15.63 -28.11 -4.92
CA VAL A 64 15.92 -27.46 -3.65
C VAL A 64 14.80 -26.48 -3.32
N SER A 65 14.61 -26.21 -2.03
CA SER A 65 13.64 -25.22 -1.56
C SER A 65 14.34 -24.05 -0.87
N ALA A 66 13.85 -22.84 -1.15
CA ALA A 66 14.27 -21.62 -0.48
C ALA A 66 13.05 -20.93 0.14
N GLU A 67 13.12 -20.65 1.44
CA GLU A 67 12.09 -19.86 2.13
C GLU A 67 12.33 -18.38 1.87
N THR A 68 11.34 -17.72 1.28
CA THR A 68 11.39 -16.28 1.02
C THR A 68 11.02 -15.48 2.27
N MET A 69 11.36 -14.19 2.30
CA MET A 69 11.03 -13.30 3.42
C MET A 69 9.53 -13.12 3.68
N SER A 70 8.66 -13.59 2.77
CA SER A 70 7.20 -13.65 2.94
C SER A 70 6.70 -15.01 3.45
N LYS A 71 7.60 -15.91 3.88
CA LYS A 71 7.33 -17.30 4.29
C LYS A 71 6.70 -18.18 3.21
N ARG A 72 6.80 -17.77 1.94
CA ARG A 72 6.49 -18.65 0.80
C ARG A 72 7.74 -19.44 0.42
N VAL A 73 7.55 -20.71 0.07
CA VAL A 73 8.62 -21.61 -0.37
C VAL A 73 8.71 -21.56 -1.89
N LEU A 74 9.89 -21.21 -2.41
CA LEU A 74 10.22 -21.31 -3.83
C LEU A 74 10.99 -22.62 -4.04
N TYR A 75 10.57 -23.41 -5.02
CA TYR A 75 11.27 -24.62 -5.43
C TYR A 75 12.09 -24.32 -6.67
N GLU A 76 13.37 -24.66 -6.65
CA GLU A 76 14.30 -24.43 -7.76
C GLU A 76 14.95 -25.75 -8.17
N ARG A 77 15.03 -25.96 -9.48
CA ARG A 77 15.65 -27.15 -10.07
C ARG A 77 17.11 -26.85 -10.42
N THR A 78 18.04 -27.54 -9.78
CA THR A 78 19.48 -27.18 -9.80
C THR A 78 20.18 -27.44 -11.14
N ASP A 79 19.59 -28.27 -12.00
CA ASP A 79 20.13 -28.61 -13.33
C ASP A 79 19.66 -27.65 -14.44
N THR A 80 18.43 -27.11 -14.33
CA THR A 80 17.82 -26.25 -15.37
C THR A 80 17.64 -24.80 -14.94
N GLY A 81 17.74 -24.48 -13.64
CA GLY A 81 17.39 -23.17 -13.08
C GLY A 81 15.89 -22.86 -13.12
N GLU A 82 15.05 -23.87 -13.36
CA GLU A 82 13.59 -23.73 -13.39
C GLU A 82 13.07 -23.48 -11.97
N THR A 83 12.15 -22.53 -11.82
CA THR A 83 11.57 -22.17 -10.52
C THR A 83 10.06 -22.37 -10.50
N SER A 84 9.54 -22.92 -9.40
CA SER A 84 8.12 -23.21 -9.21
C SER A 84 7.67 -22.80 -7.80
N TRP A 85 6.46 -22.24 -7.73
CA TRP A 85 5.78 -21.95 -6.45
C TRP A 85 4.91 -23.12 -5.98
N GLU A 86 4.75 -24.15 -6.80
CA GLU A 86 4.02 -25.38 -6.49
C GLU A 86 5.02 -26.47 -6.09
N ASN A 87 4.74 -27.20 -5.01
CA ASN A 87 5.59 -28.29 -4.55
C ASN A 87 5.71 -29.35 -5.66
N PRO A 88 6.92 -29.73 -6.10
CA PRO A 88 7.12 -30.77 -7.12
C PRO A 88 6.42 -32.11 -6.80
N ASN A 89 6.18 -32.40 -5.52
CA ASN A 89 5.47 -33.59 -5.06
C ASN A 89 3.93 -33.45 -5.13
N ALA A 90 3.39 -32.27 -5.45
CA ALA A 90 1.93 -32.01 -5.41
C ALA A 90 1.13 -32.74 -6.50
N SER A 91 1.80 -33.38 -7.46
CA SER A 91 1.14 -34.25 -8.43
C SER A 91 0.97 -35.65 -7.85
N MET A 92 0.10 -35.83 -6.86
CA MET A 92 -0.58 -37.08 -6.48
C MET A 92 -1.20 -36.92 -5.08
N VAL A 93 -2.37 -36.29 -4.98
CA VAL A 93 -3.53 -36.70 -4.16
C VAL A 93 -4.60 -35.62 -4.39
N ALA A 94 -5.48 -35.85 -5.37
CA ALA A 94 -6.76 -35.15 -5.42
C ALA A 94 -7.81 -36.05 -4.74
N GLN A 95 -8.28 -35.67 -3.56
CA GLN A 95 -9.59 -36.10 -3.08
C GLN A 95 -10.51 -34.88 -3.01
N PRO A 96 -11.74 -34.96 -3.53
CA PRO A 96 -12.64 -33.82 -3.55
C PRO A 96 -13.14 -33.54 -2.13
N ALA A 97 -12.89 -32.32 -1.63
CA ALA A 97 -13.53 -31.82 -0.43
C ALA A 97 -15.04 -31.60 -0.72
N PRO A 98 -15.93 -31.86 0.26
CA PRO A 98 -17.36 -31.66 0.07
C PRO A 98 -17.66 -30.18 -0.16
N LEU A 99 -18.48 -29.90 -1.17
CA LEU A 99 -19.02 -28.58 -1.48
C LEU A 99 -19.83 -28.07 -0.28
N HIS A 100 -19.20 -27.24 0.56
CA HIS A 100 -19.93 -26.38 1.47
C HIS A 100 -20.53 -25.22 0.66
N ASP A 101 -21.82 -25.33 0.36
CA ASP A 101 -22.67 -24.20 0.01
C ASP A 101 -22.57 -23.16 1.13
N SER A 102 -21.78 -22.12 0.89
CA SER A 102 -21.63 -20.95 1.74
C SER A 102 -22.06 -19.72 0.94
N SER A 103 -23.29 -19.75 0.45
CA SER A 103 -23.96 -18.55 -0.06
C SER A 103 -24.31 -17.59 1.09
N VAL A 104 -23.29 -16.92 1.61
CA VAL A 104 -23.45 -15.59 2.22
C VAL A 104 -22.40 -14.69 1.56
N SER A 105 -22.78 -14.12 0.42
CA SER A 105 -22.09 -12.96 -0.16
C SER A 105 -22.27 -11.79 0.80
N THR A 106 -21.40 -11.69 1.81
CA THR A 106 -21.15 -10.40 2.44
C THR A 106 -20.43 -9.58 1.39
N ALA A 107 -21.08 -8.53 0.89
CA ALA A 107 -20.43 -7.60 -0.03
C ALA A 107 -19.18 -7.05 0.66
N SER A 108 -18.00 -7.51 0.24
CA SER A 108 -16.73 -7.01 0.76
C SER A 108 -16.66 -5.50 0.54
N VAL A 109 -16.47 -4.74 1.62
CA VAL A 109 -16.39 -3.28 1.56
C VAL A 109 -15.13 -2.92 0.77
N LYS A 110 -15.31 -2.33 -0.42
CA LYS A 110 -14.18 -1.82 -1.20
C LYS A 110 -13.65 -0.54 -0.55
N PHE A 111 -12.40 -0.59 -0.09
CA PHE A 111 -11.68 0.56 0.45
C PHE A 111 -10.30 0.68 -0.21
N GLU A 112 -9.74 1.87 -0.23
CA GLU A 112 -8.37 2.13 -0.70
C GLU A 112 -7.41 2.25 0.50
N ALA A 113 -6.14 1.89 0.37
CA ALA A 113 -5.14 2.09 1.43
C ALA A 113 -4.19 3.23 1.04
N LEU A 114 -3.95 4.18 1.95
CA LEU A 114 -3.03 5.31 1.71
C LEU A 114 -1.62 4.97 2.17
N SER A 115 -0.68 4.94 1.22
CA SER A 115 0.75 4.89 1.49
C SER A 115 1.37 6.28 1.35
N TYR A 116 1.95 6.81 2.42
CA TYR A 116 2.52 8.15 2.46
C TYR A 116 3.59 8.28 3.55
N THR A 117 4.44 9.30 3.46
CA THR A 117 5.40 9.63 4.53
C THR A 117 4.71 10.37 5.65
N TRP A 118 4.95 9.92 6.89
CA TRP A 118 4.59 10.74 8.04
C TRP A 118 5.43 12.02 7.99
N GLY A 119 4.78 13.17 8.17
CA GLY A 119 5.46 14.47 8.18
C GLY A 119 6.31 14.66 9.44
N ALA A 120 6.96 15.81 9.57
CA ALA A 120 7.70 16.16 10.77
C ALA A 120 6.79 16.10 12.02
N PRO A 121 7.23 15.47 13.13
CA PRO A 121 6.46 15.43 14.38
C PRO A 121 6.08 16.83 14.85
N GLY A 122 4.90 16.97 15.46
CA GLY A 122 4.42 18.24 16.03
C GLY A 122 3.91 19.27 15.01
N VAL A 123 4.00 18.98 13.71
CA VAL A 123 3.46 19.84 12.66
C VAL A 123 2.12 19.28 12.18
N THR A 124 1.03 19.69 12.85
CA THR A 124 -0.32 19.16 12.64
C THR A 124 -1.31 20.18 12.06
N GLU A 125 -2.45 19.66 11.61
CA GLU A 125 -3.64 20.40 11.22
C GLU A 125 -4.89 19.71 11.78
N ARG A 126 -5.96 20.49 11.96
CA ARG A 126 -7.24 20.01 12.48
C ARG A 126 -8.09 19.38 11.39
N ALA A 127 -8.57 18.17 11.64
CA ALA A 127 -9.64 17.54 10.88
C ALA A 127 -10.88 17.34 11.76
N VAL A 128 -12.06 17.48 11.16
CA VAL A 128 -13.36 17.30 11.81
C VAL A 128 -13.78 15.84 11.65
N VAL A 129 -14.10 15.19 12.78
CA VAL A 129 -14.67 13.84 12.78
C VAL A 129 -16.18 13.93 12.94
N LYS A 130 -16.91 13.45 11.93
CA LYS A 130 -18.37 13.33 11.98
C LYS A 130 -18.72 12.00 12.66
N ASP A 131 -19.31 12.08 13.85
CA ASP A 131 -19.85 10.91 14.54
C ASP A 131 -21.39 10.99 14.53
N PRO A 132 -22.10 10.01 13.93
CA PRO A 132 -23.57 9.99 13.88
C PRO A 132 -24.23 10.01 15.27
N ILE A 133 -23.50 9.59 16.30
CA ILE A 133 -24.01 9.44 17.67
C ILE A 133 -23.71 10.70 18.50
N SER A 134 -22.82 11.59 18.01
CA SER A 134 -22.51 12.83 18.72
C SER A 134 -23.67 13.82 18.61
N PRO A 135 -24.01 14.57 19.68
CA PRO A 135 -25.02 15.61 19.61
C PRO A 135 -24.72 16.57 18.46
N ALA A 136 -25.73 17.02 17.72
CA ALA A 136 -25.57 17.81 16.49
C ALA A 136 -24.73 19.10 16.61
N ASN A 137 -24.42 19.55 17.84
CA ASN A 137 -23.62 20.73 18.11
C ASN A 137 -22.14 20.44 18.47
N ASP A 138 -21.74 19.18 18.66
CA ASP A 138 -20.37 18.84 19.03
C ASP A 138 -19.50 18.61 17.80
N THR A 139 -18.57 19.54 17.57
CA THR A 139 -17.51 19.33 16.58
C THR A 139 -16.37 18.54 17.22
N LEU A 140 -16.20 17.29 16.82
CA LEU A 140 -15.07 16.44 17.22
C LEU A 140 -13.86 16.72 16.32
N ILE A 141 -12.68 16.88 16.93
CA ILE A 141 -11.46 17.31 16.24
C ILE A 141 -10.36 16.29 16.44
N LEU A 142 -9.73 15.84 15.34
CA LEU A 142 -8.51 15.05 15.35
C LEU A 142 -7.36 15.88 14.77
N GLU A 143 -6.22 15.90 15.47
CA GLU A 143 -4.98 16.48 14.94
C GLU A 143 -4.30 15.45 14.02
N ILE A 144 -4.03 15.85 12.78
CA ILE A 144 -3.38 15.02 11.77
C ILE A 144 -2.13 15.72 11.25
N GLY A 145 -1.09 14.96 10.86
CA GLY A 145 0.14 15.58 10.32
C GLY A 145 -0.13 16.39 9.05
N LYS A 146 0.59 17.50 8.85
CA LYS A 146 0.42 18.37 7.66
C LYS A 146 0.52 17.63 6.32
N ASN A 147 1.44 16.67 6.21
CA ASN A 147 1.55 15.89 4.97
C ASN A 147 0.29 15.04 4.71
N LEU A 148 -0.29 14.46 5.77
CA LEU A 148 -1.55 13.72 5.66
C LEU A 148 -2.71 14.68 5.33
N ALA A 149 -2.76 15.85 5.96
CA ALA A 149 -3.76 16.86 5.64
C ALA A 149 -3.69 17.29 4.16
N ALA A 150 -2.48 17.50 3.64
CA ALA A 150 -2.26 17.76 2.22
C ALA A 150 -2.76 16.58 1.37
N ALA A 151 -2.39 15.34 1.69
CA ALA A 151 -2.85 14.15 0.98
C ALA A 151 -4.39 14.09 0.93
N LEU A 152 -5.07 14.20 2.07
CA LEU A 152 -6.53 14.11 2.14
C LEU A 152 -7.22 15.23 1.33
N ARG A 153 -6.66 16.43 1.24
CA ARG A 153 -7.20 17.50 0.38
C ARG A 153 -7.06 17.19 -1.11
N HIS A 154 -5.92 16.64 -1.52
CA HIS A 154 -5.67 16.29 -2.93
C HIS A 154 -6.45 15.04 -3.37
N LEU A 155 -6.64 14.10 -2.45
CA LEU A 155 -7.33 12.83 -2.71
C LEU A 155 -8.86 12.95 -2.61
N ARG A 156 -9.39 14.07 -2.14
CA ARG A 156 -10.84 14.34 -2.05
C ARG A 156 -11.47 14.35 -3.44
N LYS A 157 -12.66 13.72 -3.59
CA LYS A 157 -13.42 13.72 -4.84
C LYS A 157 -14.47 14.84 -4.85
N ASN A 158 -14.74 15.39 -6.04
CA ASN A 158 -15.78 16.39 -6.25
C ASN A 158 -17.17 15.70 -6.27
N GLY A 159 -17.78 15.50 -5.10
CA GLY A 159 -19.19 15.10 -4.99
C GLY A 159 -19.45 13.67 -4.50
N ALA A 160 -18.43 12.86 -4.25
CA ALA A 160 -18.59 11.55 -3.60
C ALA A 160 -17.57 11.39 -2.47
N PRO A 161 -17.96 10.74 -1.36
CA PRO A 161 -17.00 10.40 -0.33
C PRO A 161 -15.97 9.38 -0.84
N ARG A 162 -14.79 9.35 -0.21
CA ARG A 162 -13.72 8.41 -0.53
C ARG A 162 -13.38 7.58 0.71
N THR A 163 -13.49 6.26 0.60
CA THR A 163 -13.21 5.33 1.70
C THR A 163 -11.75 4.91 1.69
N LEU A 164 -11.01 5.26 2.73
CA LEU A 164 -9.58 5.07 2.86
C LEU A 164 -9.25 4.36 4.18
N TRP A 165 -8.28 3.46 4.15
CA TRP A 165 -7.53 3.07 5.32
C TRP A 165 -6.25 3.93 5.39
N VAL A 166 -6.07 4.62 6.50
CA VAL A 166 -4.92 5.51 6.75
C VAL A 166 -4.37 5.16 8.13
N ASP A 167 -3.18 4.61 8.21
CA ASP A 167 -2.55 4.14 9.46
C ASP A 167 -2.64 5.15 10.63
N ALA A 168 -2.31 6.42 10.39
CA ALA A 168 -2.29 7.47 11.41
C ALA A 168 -3.68 7.88 11.93
N ILE A 169 -4.76 7.53 11.21
CA ILE A 169 -6.14 7.84 11.62
C ILE A 169 -6.90 6.58 12.02
N CYS A 170 -6.79 5.50 11.25
CA CYS A 170 -7.57 4.28 11.45
C CYS A 170 -7.09 3.47 12.66
N ILE A 171 -5.80 3.60 13.01
CA ILE A 171 -5.20 3.02 14.20
C ILE A 171 -5.18 4.08 15.30
N ASN A 172 -5.66 3.74 16.49
CA ASN A 172 -5.53 4.57 17.67
C ASN A 172 -4.05 4.65 18.10
N GLN A 173 -3.36 5.73 17.71
CA GLN A 173 -1.94 5.92 17.98
C GLN A 173 -1.58 6.05 19.46
N ASN A 174 -2.58 6.31 20.32
CA ASN A 174 -2.41 6.45 21.77
C ASN A 174 -2.64 5.14 22.53
N ASP A 175 -3.05 4.06 21.84
CA ASP A 175 -3.24 2.73 22.41
C ASP A 175 -2.19 1.77 21.83
N ASN A 176 -1.19 1.45 22.64
CA ASN A 176 -0.08 0.58 22.22
C ASN A 176 -0.54 -0.86 21.93
N ASP A 177 -1.58 -1.35 22.61
CA ASP A 177 -2.11 -2.70 22.40
C ASP A 177 -2.83 -2.77 21.05
N GLU A 178 -3.75 -1.82 20.79
CA GLU A 178 -4.41 -1.70 19.49
C GLU A 178 -3.38 -1.50 18.37
N LYS A 179 -2.43 -0.57 18.55
CA LYS A 179 -1.40 -0.26 17.57
C LYS A 179 -0.56 -1.48 17.21
N SER A 180 -0.10 -2.24 18.19
CA SER A 180 0.71 -3.44 17.93
C SER A 180 -0.05 -4.48 17.10
N LYS A 181 -1.34 -4.71 17.41
CA LYS A 181 -2.22 -5.65 16.69
C LYS A 181 -2.50 -5.17 15.27
N GLN A 182 -2.77 -3.89 15.07
CA GLN A 182 -3.05 -3.32 13.75
C GLN A 182 -1.79 -3.26 12.87
N VAL A 183 -0.62 -2.94 13.45
CA VAL A 183 0.67 -2.98 12.73
C VAL A 183 0.98 -4.39 12.23
N ALA A 184 0.74 -5.43 13.06
CA ALA A 184 0.89 -6.82 12.64
C ALA A 184 -0.04 -7.21 11.48
N ARG A 185 -1.16 -6.49 11.29
CA ARG A 185 -2.14 -6.70 10.22
C ARG A 185 -1.92 -5.84 8.98
N MET A 186 -0.96 -4.92 8.97
CA MET A 186 -0.75 -4.01 7.84
C MET A 186 -0.63 -4.75 6.50
N SER A 187 0.14 -5.84 6.46
CA SER A 187 0.30 -6.64 5.24
C SER A 187 -1.04 -7.18 4.72
N SER A 188 -1.91 -7.72 5.58
CA SER A 188 -3.20 -8.25 5.15
C SER A 188 -4.17 -7.14 4.75
N ILE A 189 -4.12 -5.98 5.42
CA ILE A 189 -4.94 -4.81 5.07
C ILE A 189 -4.56 -4.29 3.67
N TYR A 190 -3.26 -4.16 3.38
CA TYR A 190 -2.77 -3.73 2.07
C TYR A 190 -3.03 -4.77 0.96
N GLN A 191 -3.13 -6.06 1.29
CA GLN A 191 -3.51 -7.09 0.32
C GLN A 191 -5.01 -7.09 0.01
N ASN A 192 -5.85 -6.78 0.99
CA ASN A 192 -7.32 -6.83 0.86
C ASN A 192 -7.95 -5.51 0.42
N THR A 193 -7.15 -4.46 0.22
CA THR A 193 -7.63 -3.19 -0.31
C THR A 193 -7.99 -3.29 -1.79
N TYR A 194 -8.96 -2.50 -2.24
CA TYR A 194 -9.27 -2.37 -3.67
C TYR A 194 -8.06 -1.84 -4.45
N ARG A 195 -7.34 -0.87 -3.88
CA ARG A 195 -6.07 -0.38 -4.43
C ARG A 195 -5.27 0.40 -3.40
N VAL A 196 -3.97 0.46 -3.61
CA VAL A 196 -3.06 1.32 -2.85
C VAL A 196 -2.93 2.67 -3.55
N VAL A 197 -3.03 3.72 -2.77
CA VAL A 197 -2.83 5.10 -3.18
C VAL A 197 -1.51 5.57 -2.58
N VAL A 198 -0.50 5.76 -3.42
CA VAL A 198 0.79 6.30 -3.02
C VAL A 198 0.73 7.82 -3.09
N TRP A 199 1.10 8.52 -2.02
CA TRP A 199 1.18 9.98 -1.98
C TRP A 199 2.63 10.44 -1.81
N LEU A 200 3.17 11.07 -2.85
CA LEU A 200 4.54 11.59 -2.89
C LEU A 200 4.67 13.02 -2.35
N GLY A 201 3.56 13.63 -1.96
CA GLY A 201 3.51 15.02 -1.50
C GLY A 201 2.97 16.00 -2.55
N PRO A 202 2.84 17.29 -2.18
CA PRO A 202 2.47 18.35 -3.11
C PRO A 202 3.53 18.53 -4.22
N PRO A 203 3.20 19.27 -5.29
CA PRO A 203 4.18 19.66 -6.31
C PRO A 203 5.37 20.37 -5.67
N SER A 204 6.56 20.14 -6.21
CA SER A 204 7.77 20.89 -5.81
C SER A 204 7.74 22.31 -6.39
N ASP A 205 8.72 23.15 -6.06
CA ASP A 205 8.85 24.49 -6.66
C ASP A 205 8.98 24.45 -8.19
N GLY A 206 9.52 23.35 -8.75
CA GLY A 206 9.51 23.05 -10.18
C GLY A 206 8.23 22.34 -10.69
N GLY A 207 7.13 22.40 -9.92
CA GLY A 207 5.88 21.73 -10.26
C GLY A 207 5.90 20.20 -10.09
N ASP A 208 4.99 19.56 -10.82
CA ASP A 208 4.84 18.11 -10.98
C ASP A 208 5.16 17.66 -12.42
N GLU A 209 5.91 18.47 -13.18
CA GLU A 209 6.32 18.22 -14.58
C GLU A 209 7.03 16.88 -14.76
N PHE A 210 7.80 16.46 -13.76
CA PHE A 210 8.44 15.15 -13.72
C PHE A 210 7.44 13.99 -13.82
N MET A 211 6.19 14.15 -13.37
CA MET A 211 5.14 13.12 -13.50
C MET A 211 4.80 12.87 -14.97
N THR A 212 4.80 13.92 -15.80
CA THR A 212 4.62 13.81 -17.24
C THR A 212 5.80 13.11 -17.89
N ILE A 213 7.03 13.45 -17.48
CA ILE A 213 8.26 12.81 -17.97
C ILE A 213 8.25 11.31 -17.64
N LEU A 214 7.97 10.95 -16.39
CA LEU A 214 7.96 9.55 -15.94
C LEU A 214 6.81 8.77 -16.57
N ARG A 215 5.64 9.39 -16.73
CA ARG A 215 4.54 8.78 -17.48
C ARG A 215 5.00 8.41 -18.87
N TYR A 216 5.54 9.39 -19.59
CA TYR A 216 5.98 9.20 -20.96
C TYR A 216 7.03 8.07 -21.03
N LEU A 217 8.04 8.07 -20.15
CA LEU A 217 9.05 7.00 -20.08
C LEU A 217 8.47 5.62 -19.84
N GLY A 218 7.56 5.50 -18.87
CA GLY A 218 6.98 4.22 -18.48
C GLY A 218 5.96 3.67 -19.47
N GLU A 219 5.48 4.49 -20.40
CA GLU A 219 4.57 4.12 -21.48
C GLU A 219 5.31 3.83 -22.81
N GLN A 220 6.64 3.96 -22.87
CA GLN A 220 7.41 3.67 -24.09
C GLN A 220 7.63 2.16 -24.35
N GLU A 221 7.81 1.84 -25.63
CA GLU A 221 8.14 0.50 -26.16
C GLU A 221 9.55 -0.01 -25.74
N PRO A 222 9.83 -1.33 -25.85
CA PRO A 222 11.04 -1.99 -25.35
C PRO A 222 12.39 -1.38 -25.78
N GLU A 223 12.40 -0.63 -26.88
CA GLU A 223 13.58 -0.01 -27.47
C GLU A 223 14.20 1.07 -26.57
N TRP A 224 13.42 1.64 -25.64
CA TRP A 224 13.92 2.68 -24.74
C TRP A 224 14.64 2.13 -23.50
N TYR A 225 14.56 0.82 -23.24
CA TYR A 225 15.27 0.20 -22.11
C TYR A 225 16.74 -0.12 -22.40
N TRP A 226 17.15 -0.03 -23.68
CA TRP A 226 18.53 -0.25 -24.09
C TRP A 226 19.42 0.85 -23.50
N SER A 227 20.54 0.44 -22.91
CA SER A 227 21.44 1.34 -22.16
C SER A 227 22.02 2.46 -23.02
N GLU A 228 22.22 2.19 -24.32
CA GLU A 228 22.82 3.10 -25.32
C GLU A 228 21.86 4.21 -25.80
N VAL A 229 20.55 4.05 -25.62
CA VAL A 229 19.57 5.04 -26.10
C VAL A 229 19.59 6.27 -25.20
N ARG A 230 20.05 7.40 -25.74
CA ARG A 230 20.05 8.69 -25.05
C ARG A 230 18.63 9.24 -24.93
N LEU A 231 18.21 9.47 -23.70
CA LEU A 231 16.90 10.09 -23.43
C LEU A 231 16.92 11.58 -23.84
N PRO A 232 15.84 12.09 -24.45
CA PRO A 232 15.77 13.45 -24.99
C PRO A 232 15.50 14.51 -23.90
N TYR A 233 16.15 14.39 -22.74
CA TYR A 233 15.96 15.26 -21.58
C TYR A 233 17.10 16.24 -21.39
N ASN A 234 16.76 17.48 -21.09
CA ASN A 234 17.70 18.55 -20.77
C ASN A 234 18.09 18.52 -19.28
N GLY A 235 18.95 19.45 -18.85
CA GLY A 235 19.42 19.51 -17.46
C GLY A 235 18.31 19.77 -16.43
N ASP A 236 17.30 20.57 -16.79
CA ASP A 236 16.17 20.90 -15.91
C ASP A 236 15.25 19.69 -15.72
N ASP A 237 15.00 18.92 -16.79
CA ASP A 237 14.26 17.66 -16.74
C ASP A 237 14.94 16.67 -15.79
N TRP A 238 16.26 16.51 -15.90
CA TRP A 238 17.04 15.63 -15.02
C TRP A 238 17.05 16.12 -13.57
N ALA A 239 17.11 17.43 -13.35
CA ALA A 239 17.00 18.01 -12.01
C ALA A 239 15.62 17.71 -11.39
N ALA A 240 14.55 17.81 -12.17
CA ALA A 240 13.19 17.49 -11.73
C ALA A 240 13.01 15.99 -11.39
N ILE A 241 13.53 15.09 -12.22
CA ILE A 241 13.56 13.64 -11.95
C ILE A 241 14.35 13.34 -10.67
N SER A 242 15.55 13.93 -10.53
CA SER A 242 16.40 13.76 -9.34
C SER A 242 15.69 14.25 -8.07
N ALA A 243 15.01 15.40 -8.14
CA ALA A 243 14.26 15.96 -7.02
C ALA A 243 13.13 15.03 -6.54
N LEU A 244 12.49 14.28 -7.45
CA LEU A 244 11.50 13.26 -7.08
C LEU A 244 12.11 12.16 -6.21
N PHE A 245 13.20 11.53 -6.67
CA PHE A 245 13.81 10.39 -5.96
C PHE A 245 14.47 10.79 -4.64
N LYS A 246 14.78 12.08 -4.45
CA LYS A 246 15.22 12.65 -3.17
C LYS A 246 14.08 12.84 -2.17
N ARG A 247 12.81 12.67 -2.56
CA ARG A 247 11.68 12.84 -1.63
C ARG A 247 11.72 11.77 -0.54
N PRO A 248 11.30 12.10 0.70
CA PRO A 248 11.34 11.18 1.84
C PRO A 248 10.60 9.86 1.61
N TYR A 249 9.66 9.82 0.66
CA TYR A 249 8.92 8.61 0.33
C TYR A 249 9.84 7.48 -0.13
N PHE A 250 10.80 7.78 -1.01
CA PHE A 250 11.72 6.80 -1.59
C PHE A 250 12.82 6.34 -0.63
N ALA A 251 13.01 7.02 0.51
CA ALA A 251 13.97 6.63 1.55
C ALA A 251 13.40 5.60 2.55
N ARG A 252 12.12 5.21 2.44
CA ARG A 252 11.47 4.31 3.41
C ARG A 252 11.77 2.85 3.12
N LEU A 253 12.24 2.13 4.14
CA LEU A 253 12.44 0.67 4.13
C LEU A 253 11.15 -0.16 3.86
N TRP A 254 9.96 0.43 4.06
CA TRP A 254 8.67 -0.27 3.97
C TRP A 254 8.00 -0.20 2.58
N ILE A 255 8.58 0.50 1.61
CA ILE A 255 8.09 0.59 0.21
C ILE A 255 7.87 -0.82 -0.37
N MET A 256 8.74 -1.77 -0.01
CA MET A 256 8.72 -3.14 -0.53
C MET A 256 7.47 -3.93 -0.10
N GLN A 257 6.94 -3.69 1.10
CA GLN A 257 5.78 -4.45 1.61
C GLN A 257 4.44 -3.96 1.04
N GLU A 258 4.33 -2.67 0.74
CA GLU A 258 3.07 -2.05 0.30
C GLU A 258 2.86 -2.15 -1.22
N ILE A 259 3.94 -2.30 -1.99
CA ILE A 259 3.94 -2.02 -3.43
C ILE A 259 4.23 -3.25 -4.30
N LEU A 260 4.99 -4.24 -3.81
CA LEU A 260 5.20 -5.51 -4.52
C LEU A 260 3.98 -6.44 -4.44
N LEU A 261 3.12 -6.25 -3.42
CA LEU A 261 2.00 -7.15 -3.13
C LEU A 261 0.63 -6.69 -3.69
N SER A 262 0.52 -5.44 -4.18
CA SER A 262 -0.75 -4.83 -4.64
C SER A 262 -0.71 -4.37 -6.11
N SER A 263 0.21 -4.95 -6.90
CA SER A 263 0.82 -4.35 -8.09
C SER A 263 -0.07 -4.04 -9.30
N ARG A 264 -1.37 -4.42 -9.32
CA ARG A 264 -2.24 -4.16 -10.48
C ARG A 264 -3.02 -2.86 -10.42
N GLU A 265 -3.48 -2.43 -9.25
CA GLU A 265 -4.37 -1.26 -9.13
C GLU A 265 -3.71 -0.07 -8.40
N THR A 266 -2.44 -0.19 -8.03
CA THR A 266 -1.71 0.86 -7.31
C THR A 266 -1.51 2.10 -8.17
N VAL A 267 -1.86 3.25 -7.62
CA VAL A 267 -1.75 4.57 -8.26
C VAL A 267 -0.88 5.50 -7.43
N VAL A 268 -0.02 6.25 -8.11
CA VAL A 268 0.92 7.20 -7.51
C VAL A 268 0.43 8.61 -7.76
N TYR A 269 0.27 9.39 -6.70
CA TYR A 269 -0.09 10.80 -6.74
C TYR A 269 1.10 11.67 -6.34
N CYS A 270 1.31 12.75 -7.09
CA CYS A 270 2.05 13.92 -6.65
C CYS A 270 1.24 15.17 -7.01
N GLY A 271 0.86 15.95 -5.99
CA GLY A 271 -0.09 17.04 -6.20
C GLY A 271 -1.40 16.55 -6.80
N PHE A 272 -1.75 17.02 -7.99
CA PHE A 272 -2.96 16.60 -8.72
C PHE A 272 -2.66 15.66 -9.88
N SER A 273 -1.37 15.44 -10.17
CA SER A 273 -0.96 14.45 -11.15
C SER A 273 -0.98 13.07 -10.51
N GLU A 274 -1.48 12.11 -11.29
CA GLU A 274 -1.44 10.69 -10.96
C GLU A 274 -0.74 9.91 -12.07
N ILE A 275 -0.09 8.79 -11.75
CA ILE A 275 0.42 7.79 -12.71
C ILE A 275 0.21 6.38 -12.13
N PRO A 276 -0.05 5.35 -12.95
CA PRO A 276 -0.04 3.97 -12.47
C PRO A 276 1.33 3.58 -11.91
N TRP A 277 1.36 2.77 -10.86
CA TRP A 277 2.62 2.32 -10.27
C TRP A 277 3.51 1.58 -11.28
N GLN A 278 2.91 0.74 -12.13
CA GLN A 278 3.65 -0.01 -13.16
C GLN A 278 4.37 0.93 -14.14
N VAL A 279 3.73 2.04 -14.52
CA VAL A 279 4.34 3.07 -15.37
C VAL A 279 5.53 3.71 -14.66
N LEU A 280 5.39 4.07 -13.38
CA LEU A 280 6.53 4.59 -12.60
C LEU A 280 7.67 3.56 -12.49
N LEU A 281 7.35 2.29 -12.28
CA LEU A 281 8.34 1.22 -12.20
C LEU A 281 9.13 1.08 -13.51
N TRP A 282 8.43 1.04 -14.65
CA TRP A 282 9.07 1.00 -15.96
C TRP A 282 9.92 2.23 -16.23
N ALA A 283 9.45 3.42 -15.84
CA ALA A 283 10.24 4.63 -15.93
C ALA A 283 11.51 4.55 -15.08
N ILE A 284 11.43 4.03 -13.85
CA ILE A 284 12.59 3.80 -12.98
C ILE A 284 13.57 2.83 -13.64
N VAL A 285 13.08 1.68 -14.13
CA VAL A 285 13.90 0.68 -14.82
C VAL A 285 14.64 1.31 -16.00
N CYS A 286 13.92 2.06 -16.84
CA CYS A 286 14.50 2.77 -17.97
C CYS A 286 15.59 3.76 -17.53
N LEU A 287 15.39 4.50 -16.43
CA LEU A 287 16.37 5.47 -15.92
C LEU A 287 17.62 4.79 -15.35
N VAL A 288 17.48 3.69 -14.61
CA VAL A 288 18.63 3.00 -13.98
C VAL A 288 19.44 2.16 -14.96
N THR A 289 18.86 1.76 -16.10
CA THR A 289 19.59 1.02 -17.14
C THR A 289 20.44 1.93 -18.03
N LYS A 290 20.32 3.26 -17.93
CA LYS A 290 21.13 4.18 -18.74
C LYS A 290 22.56 4.25 -18.22
N GLU A 291 23.50 4.00 -19.14
CA GLU A 291 24.94 4.22 -18.92
C GLU A 291 25.25 5.70 -18.68
N TRP A 292 24.40 6.59 -19.16
CA TRP A 292 24.55 8.04 -19.08
C TRP A 292 23.31 8.68 -18.45
N THR A 293 23.27 8.69 -17.12
CA THR A 293 22.47 9.67 -16.38
C THR A 293 23.42 10.79 -15.92
N PRO A 294 23.05 12.08 -15.99
CA PRO A 294 23.87 13.11 -15.37
C PRO A 294 23.89 12.81 -13.87
N CYS A 295 25.03 12.31 -13.38
CA CYS A 295 25.28 12.19 -11.96
C CYS A 295 25.03 13.57 -11.34
N GLY A 296 24.22 13.59 -10.26
CA GLY A 296 24.19 14.74 -9.37
C GLY A 296 25.55 15.02 -8.76
#